data_AF-A0A7C7S3N8-F1
#
_entry.id   AF-A0A7C7S3N8-F1
#
_cell.length_a   1.000
_cell.length_b   1.000
_cell.length_c   1.000
_cell.angle_alpha   90.00
_cell.angle_beta   90.00
_cell.angle_gamma   90.00
#
_symmetry.space_group_name_H-M   'P 1'
#
loop_
_entity.id
_entity.type
_entity.pdbx_description
1 polymer ?
#
loop_
_entity_poly.entity_id
_entity_poly.type
_entity_poly.pdbx_seq_one_letter_code
_entity_poly.pdbx_strand_id
1 'polypeptide(L)'
;MSPLRSTVTLPAVVVGLATFLVVLAVGPGLLVAIAAGAVLAVAFARVVSARAVGVVRRSLKARPALVGEFPRLHNTIGGLCLTHGIDAPELFVIDSPAGNAAAMAGREGTSIVLTTGAADRLGLVEL
;
A
#
# COMPACT_ATOMS: atom_id res chain seq x y z
N MET A 1 13.86 7.24 -9.32
CA MET A 1 13.80 5.77 -9.20
C MET A 1 13.49 5.22 -10.60
N SER A 2 14.35 4.38 -11.18
CA SER A 2 14.15 3.86 -12.54
C SER A 2 12.79 3.14 -12.65
N PRO A 3 11.95 3.45 -13.65
CA PRO A 3 10.65 2.83 -13.80
C PRO A 3 10.76 1.30 -13.92
N LEU A 4 11.89 0.77 -14.39
CA LEU A 4 12.13 -0.67 -14.54
C LEU A 4 12.33 -1.45 -13.21
N ARG A 5 12.42 -0.77 -12.07
CA ARG A 5 12.59 -1.42 -10.74
C ARG A 5 11.30 -1.52 -9.92
N SER A 6 10.16 -1.05 -10.45
CA SER A 6 8.89 -1.19 -9.74
C SER A 6 8.30 -2.58 -9.93
N THR A 7 7.91 -3.24 -8.84
CA THR A 7 7.23 -4.56 -8.84
C THR A 7 5.95 -4.58 -9.69
N VAL A 8 5.36 -3.41 -9.96
CA VAL A 8 4.14 -3.25 -10.78
C VAL A 8 4.43 -3.28 -12.29
N THR A 9 5.68 -3.14 -12.71
CA THR A 9 6.02 -3.06 -14.15
C THR A 9 5.73 -4.34 -14.91
N LEU A 10 6.13 -5.48 -14.36
CA LEU A 10 5.92 -6.79 -14.98
C LEU A 10 4.43 -7.08 -15.22
N PRO A 11 3.53 -7.00 -14.21
CA PRO A 11 2.11 -7.23 -14.46
C PRO A 11 1.49 -6.16 -15.39
N ALA A 12 1.95 -4.90 -15.34
CA ALA A 12 1.47 -3.87 -16.25
C ALA A 12 1.86 -4.14 -17.72
N VAL A 13 3.07 -4.64 -17.97
CA VAL A 13 3.53 -5.03 -19.31
C VAL A 13 2.73 -6.23 -19.82
N VAL A 14 2.45 -7.22 -18.98
CA VAL A 14 1.62 -8.38 -19.35
C VAL A 14 0.22 -7.94 -19.75
N VAL A 15 -0.43 -7.07 -18.96
CA VAL A 15 -1.75 -6.51 -19.27
C VAL A 15 -1.72 -5.69 -20.57
N GLY A 16 -0.69 -4.87 -20.76
CA GLY A 16 -0.51 -4.08 -21.97
C GLY A 16 -0.33 -4.94 -23.22
N LEU A 17 0.50 -5.98 -23.13
CA LEU A 17 0.76 -6.91 -24.23
C LEU A 17 -0.47 -7.74 -24.57
N ALA A 18 -1.19 -8.26 -23.58
CA ALA A 18 -2.44 -8.98 -23.79
C ALA A 18 -3.47 -8.08 -24.51
N THR A 19 -3.59 -6.84 -24.09
CA THR A 19 -4.50 -5.85 -24.72
C THR A 19 -4.09 -5.54 -26.15
N PHE A 20 -2.79 -5.32 -26.38
CA PHE A 20 -2.24 -5.11 -27.72
C PHE A 20 -2.60 -6.28 -28.66
N LEU A 21 -2.38 -7.53 -28.23
CA LEU A 21 -2.67 -8.71 -29.04
C LEU A 21 -4.17 -8.87 -29.32
N VAL A 22 -5.03 -8.64 -28.33
CA VAL A 22 -6.50 -8.70 -28.50
C VAL A 22 -6.96 -7.64 -29.49
N VAL A 23 -6.51 -6.39 -29.33
CA VAL A 23 -6.90 -5.30 -30.23
C VAL A 23 -6.37 -5.54 -31.65
N LEU A 24 -5.14 -6.06 -31.80
CA LEU A 24 -4.58 -6.41 -33.10
C LEU A 24 -5.42 -7.47 -33.82
N ALA A 25 -5.90 -8.48 -33.10
CA ALA A 25 -6.73 -9.56 -33.67
C ALA A 25 -8.11 -9.07 -34.18
N VAL A 26 -8.64 -7.97 -33.61
CA VAL A 26 -9.92 -7.37 -34.04
C VAL A 26 -9.79 -6.58 -35.35
N GLY A 27 -8.56 -6.24 -35.78
CA GLY A 27 -8.29 -5.57 -37.04
C GLY A 27 -8.46 -4.04 -37.17
N PRO A 28 -8.48 -3.21 -36.10
CA PRO A 28 -8.55 -1.75 -36.22
C PRO A 28 -7.23 -1.08 -36.66
N GLY A 29 -6.17 -1.87 -36.90
CA GLY A 29 -4.86 -1.40 -37.34
C GLY A 29 -3.81 -1.32 -36.22
N LEU A 30 -2.53 -1.35 -36.64
CA LEU A 30 -1.38 -1.46 -35.73
C LEU A 30 -1.27 -0.29 -34.75
N LEU A 31 -1.48 0.95 -35.22
CA LEU A 31 -1.37 2.15 -34.38
C LEU A 31 -2.38 2.14 -33.24
N VAL A 32 -3.61 1.69 -33.51
CA VAL A 32 -4.67 1.57 -32.51
C VAL A 32 -4.32 0.51 -31.48
N ALA A 33 -3.81 -0.64 -31.91
CA ALA A 33 -3.37 -1.71 -31.00
C ALA A 33 -2.25 -1.24 -30.06
N ILE A 34 -1.22 -0.57 -30.59
CA ILE A 34 -0.10 -0.03 -29.79
C ILE A 34 -0.61 0.98 -28.78
N ALA A 35 -1.43 1.94 -29.23
CA ALA A 35 -1.99 2.96 -28.35
C ALA A 35 -2.83 2.35 -27.23
N ALA A 36 -3.71 1.40 -27.55
CA ALA A 36 -4.56 0.72 -26.57
C ALA A 36 -3.74 -0.05 -25.53
N GLY A 37 -2.75 -0.83 -25.97
CA GLY A 37 -1.87 -1.58 -25.07
C GLY A 37 -1.07 -0.67 -24.13
N ALA A 38 -0.49 0.40 -24.66
CA ALA A 38 0.28 1.37 -23.87
C ALA A 38 -0.60 2.11 -22.86
N VAL A 39 -1.77 2.59 -23.28
CA VAL A 39 -2.72 3.30 -22.40
C VAL A 39 -3.18 2.39 -21.27
N LEU A 40 -3.55 1.13 -21.57
CA LEU A 40 -4.02 0.23 -20.53
C LEU A 40 -2.90 -0.18 -19.57
N ALA A 41 -1.68 -0.41 -20.05
CA ALA A 41 -0.53 -0.69 -19.20
C ALA A 41 -0.27 0.44 -18.20
N VAL A 42 -0.26 1.69 -18.67
CA VAL A 42 -0.04 2.87 -17.81
C VAL A 42 -1.20 3.04 -16.83
N ALA A 43 -2.44 2.91 -17.30
CA ALA A 43 -3.63 3.01 -16.45
C ALA A 43 -3.61 1.95 -15.34
N PHE A 44 -3.33 0.69 -15.70
CA PHE A 44 -3.21 -0.41 -14.76
C PHE A 44 -2.12 -0.14 -13.71
N ALA A 45 -0.93 0.24 -14.15
CA ALA A 45 0.17 0.55 -13.23
C ALA A 45 -0.19 1.67 -12.25
N ARG A 46 -0.86 2.73 -12.73
CA ARG A 46 -1.32 3.84 -11.88
C ARG A 46 -2.34 3.39 -10.85
N VAL A 47 -3.34 2.61 -11.25
CA VAL A 47 -4.43 2.15 -10.37
C VAL A 47 -3.89 1.19 -9.31
N VAL A 48 -3.10 0.20 -9.72
CA VAL A 48 -2.52 -0.80 -8.79
C VAL A 48 -1.58 -0.12 -7.80
N SER A 49 -0.67 0.74 -8.28
CA SER A 49 0.26 1.45 -7.39
C SER A 49 -0.46 2.40 -6.43
N ALA A 50 -1.61 2.97 -6.83
CA ALA A 50 -2.40 3.81 -5.95
C ALA A 50 -3.07 3.00 -4.84
N ARG A 51 -3.59 1.80 -5.14
CA ARG A 51 -4.41 1.00 -4.21
C ARG A 51 -3.64 -0.09 -3.45
N ALA A 52 -2.35 -0.27 -3.72
CA ALA A 52 -1.57 -1.37 -3.19
C ALA A 52 -1.61 -1.46 -1.65
N VAL A 53 -1.38 -0.33 -0.96
CA VAL A 53 -1.36 -0.29 0.52
C VAL A 53 -2.74 -0.62 1.09
N GLY A 54 -3.81 -0.03 0.56
CA GLY A 54 -5.18 -0.35 0.99
C GLY A 54 -5.54 -1.82 0.80
N VAL A 55 -5.07 -2.47 -0.27
CA VAL A 55 -5.28 -3.92 -0.50
C VAL A 55 -4.53 -4.76 0.52
N VAL A 56 -3.26 -4.47 0.78
CA VAL A 56 -2.45 -5.18 1.78
C VAL A 56 -3.06 -5.05 3.19
N ARG A 57 -3.53 -3.85 3.54
CA ARG A 57 -4.21 -3.63 4.83
C ARG A 57 -5.46 -4.49 4.99
N ARG A 58 -6.28 -4.59 3.93
CA ARG A 58 -7.48 -5.44 3.93
C ARG A 58 -7.14 -6.92 3.99
N SER A 59 -6.09 -7.38 3.30
CA SER A 59 -5.68 -8.80 3.34
C SER A 59 -5.17 -9.20 4.73
N LEU A 60 -4.54 -8.28 5.45
CA LEU A 60 -4.12 -8.45 6.84
C LEU A 60 -5.28 -8.45 7.86
N LYS A 61 -6.52 -8.16 7.43
CA LYS A 61 -7.68 -7.93 8.30
C LYS A 61 -7.40 -6.89 9.39
N ALA A 62 -6.54 -5.91 9.10
CA ALA A 62 -6.19 -4.87 10.04
C ALA A 62 -7.38 -3.91 10.20
N ARG A 63 -7.75 -3.61 11.45
CA ARG A 63 -8.81 -2.66 11.81
C ARG A 63 -8.20 -1.36 12.34
N PRO A 64 -8.86 -0.21 12.19
CA PRO A 64 -8.36 1.05 12.75
C PRO A 64 -8.11 0.91 14.26
N ALA A 65 -6.95 1.38 14.71
CA ALA A 65 -6.66 1.50 16.13
C ALA A 65 -7.45 2.71 16.64
N LEU A 66 -8.49 2.49 17.45
CA LEU A 66 -9.28 3.60 17.98
C LEU A 66 -8.55 4.23 19.17
N VAL A 67 -8.56 5.57 19.26
CA VAL A 67 -7.93 6.32 20.37
C VAL A 67 -8.45 5.87 21.75
N GLY A 68 -9.74 5.52 21.83
CA GLY A 68 -10.35 5.04 23.08
C GLY A 68 -9.88 3.64 23.51
N GLU A 69 -9.42 2.81 22.57
CA GLU A 69 -8.96 1.45 22.84
C GLU A 69 -7.44 1.40 23.03
N PHE A 70 -6.70 2.16 22.23
CA PHE A 70 -5.24 2.22 22.26
C PHE A 70 -4.70 3.65 22.47
N PRO A 71 -5.04 4.32 23.60
CA PRO A 71 -4.62 5.72 23.83
C PRO A 71 -3.11 5.85 23.98
N ARG A 72 -2.46 4.89 24.64
CA ARG A 72 -1.01 4.88 24.85
C ARG A 72 -0.25 4.81 23.52
N LEU A 73 -0.72 3.99 22.59
CA LEU A 73 -0.12 3.86 21.26
C LEU A 73 -0.19 5.19 20.49
N HIS A 74 -1.36 5.84 20.48
CA HIS A 74 -1.54 7.12 19.79
C HIS A 74 -0.66 8.22 20.40
N ASN A 75 -0.57 8.28 21.73
CA ASN A 75 0.25 9.26 22.42
C ASN A 75 1.75 9.04 22.16
N THR A 76 2.18 7.78 22.09
CA THR A 76 3.58 7.40 21.83
C THR A 76 3.99 7.79 20.42
N ILE A 77 3.24 7.30 19.41
CA ILE A 77 3.54 7.60 18.00
C ILE A 77 3.37 9.09 17.74
N GLY A 78 2.31 9.72 18.27
CA GLY A 78 2.09 11.16 18.15
C GLY A 78 3.23 11.97 18.74
N GLY A 79 3.69 11.64 19.95
CA GLY A 79 4.83 12.31 20.59
C GLY A 79 6.13 12.14 19.81
N LEU A 80 6.38 10.96 19.26
CA LEU A 80 7.54 10.69 18.40
C LEU A 80 7.47 11.52 17.10
N CYS A 81 6.32 11.49 16.42
CA CYS A 81 6.10 12.24 15.19
C CYS A 81 6.24 13.76 15.41
N LEU A 82 5.68 14.29 16.50
CA LEU A 82 5.82 15.69 16.89
C LEU A 82 7.28 16.07 17.15
N THR A 83 8.02 15.23 17.87
CA THR A 83 9.44 15.48 18.19
C THR A 83 10.32 15.53 16.93
N HIS A 84 9.98 14.71 15.92
CA HIS A 84 10.73 14.64 14.67
C HIS A 84 10.15 15.52 13.54
N GLY A 85 9.06 16.25 13.79
CA GLY A 85 8.43 17.13 12.80
C GLY A 85 7.87 16.39 11.58
N ILE A 86 7.35 15.17 11.79
CA ILE A 86 6.74 14.35 10.74
C ILE A 86 5.24 14.20 10.96
N ASP A 87 4.48 14.03 9.88
CA ASP A 87 3.04 13.78 9.96
C ASP A 87 2.75 12.44 10.65
N ALA A 88 1.75 12.43 11.52
CA ALA A 88 1.33 11.22 12.21
C ALA A 88 0.70 10.22 11.21
N PRO A 89 1.18 8.97 11.15
CA PRO A 89 0.62 7.97 10.25
C PRO A 89 -0.73 7.45 10.76
N GLU A 90 -1.52 6.85 9.87
CA GLU A 90 -2.72 6.13 10.27
C GLU A 90 -2.35 4.86 11.05
N LEU A 91 -3.02 4.63 12.19
CA LEU A 91 -2.75 3.48 13.06
C LEU A 91 -3.79 2.39 12.90
N PHE A 92 -3.32 1.16 12.73
CA PHE A 92 -4.15 -0.02 12.59
C PHE A 92 -3.65 -1.14 13.50
N VAL A 93 -4.56 -2.03 13.88
CA VAL A 93 -4.28 -3.17 14.75
C VAL A 93 -4.78 -4.47 14.09
N ILE A 94 -4.02 -5.55 14.28
CA ILE A 94 -4.41 -6.93 13.98
C ILE A 94 -4.57 -7.65 15.32
N ASP A 95 -5.72 -8.30 15.53
CA ASP A 95 -5.97 -9.09 16.73
C ASP A 95 -5.12 -10.37 16.71
N SER A 96 -3.96 -10.33 17.36
CA SER A 96 -3.00 -11.43 17.43
C SER A 96 -2.08 -11.27 18.65
N PRO A 97 -1.83 -12.33 19.43
CA PRO A 97 -0.98 -12.26 20.62
C PRO A 97 0.52 -12.19 20.32
N ALA A 98 0.92 -12.28 19.04
CA ALA A 98 2.31 -12.11 18.62
C ALA A 98 2.76 -10.65 18.82
N GLY A 99 4.06 -10.41 18.99
CA GLY A 99 4.64 -9.06 18.96
C GLY A 99 5.16 -8.75 17.55
N ASN A 100 4.38 -8.06 16.72
CA ASN A 100 4.80 -7.67 15.38
C ASN A 100 4.25 -6.28 15.01
N ALA A 101 4.98 -5.59 14.14
CA ALA A 101 4.58 -4.31 13.57
C ALA A 101 5.04 -4.21 12.11
N ALA A 102 4.29 -3.48 11.30
CA ALA A 102 4.62 -3.21 9.91
C ALA A 102 4.34 -1.74 9.59
N ALA A 103 5.34 -1.06 9.03
CA ALA A 103 5.18 0.28 8.48
C ALA A 103 4.95 0.19 6.97
N MET A 104 3.92 0.88 6.48
CA MET A 104 3.57 0.91 5.07
C MET A 104 3.44 2.35 4.60
N ALA A 105 4.02 2.64 3.44
CA ALA A 105 3.90 3.94 2.79
C ALA A 105 3.47 3.73 1.33
N GLY A 106 2.52 4.53 0.87
CA GLY A 106 2.04 4.50 -0.50
C GLY A 106 1.41 5.83 -0.89
N ARG A 107 0.73 5.85 -2.04
CA ARG A 107 0.07 7.06 -2.54
C ARG A 107 -1.14 7.48 -1.69
N GLU A 108 -1.70 6.56 -0.91
CA GLU A 108 -2.79 6.82 0.03
C GLU A 108 -2.30 7.39 1.38
N GLY A 109 -0.99 7.47 1.60
CA GLY A 109 -0.39 7.97 2.84
C GLY A 109 0.51 6.94 3.54
N THR A 110 0.89 7.26 4.77
CA THR A 110 1.66 6.41 5.68
C THR A 110 0.73 5.76 6.69
N SER A 111 0.99 4.49 6.98
CA SER A 111 0.23 3.73 7.98
C SER A 111 1.15 2.78 8.73
N ILE A 112 0.85 2.57 10.00
CA ILE A 112 1.51 1.56 10.83
C ILE A 112 0.46 0.57 11.29
N VAL A 113 0.75 -0.71 11.08
CA VAL A 113 -0.08 -1.82 11.57
C VAL A 113 0.67 -2.53 12.68
N LEU A 114 0.07 -2.66 13.85
CA LEU A 114 0.61 -3.42 14.97
C LEU A 114 -0.28 -4.63 15.28
N THR A 115 0.26 -5.65 15.89
CA THR A 115 -0.55 -6.69 16.54
C THR A 115 -0.98 -6.25 17.93
N THR A 116 -2.10 -6.75 18.46
CA THR A 116 -2.50 -6.48 19.86
C THR A 116 -1.41 -6.89 20.85
N GLY A 117 -0.75 -8.03 20.62
CA GLY A 117 0.38 -8.47 21.43
C GLY A 117 1.58 -7.51 21.42
N ALA A 118 1.79 -6.73 20.35
CA ALA A 118 2.79 -5.66 20.31
C ALA A 118 2.29 -4.39 21.01
N ALA A 119 1.06 -3.97 20.73
CA ALA A 119 0.47 -2.76 21.28
C ALA A 119 0.37 -2.80 22.82
N ASP A 120 0.09 -3.97 23.38
CA ASP A 120 -0.12 -4.16 24.82
C ASP A 120 1.17 -4.44 25.59
N ARG A 121 2.15 -5.12 24.97
CA ARG A 121 3.34 -5.63 25.68
C ARG A 121 4.59 -4.77 25.53
N LEU A 122 4.70 -3.96 24.49
CA LEU A 122 5.91 -3.19 24.24
C LEU A 122 5.91 -1.86 25.03
N GLY A 123 7.02 -1.58 25.68
CA GLY A 123 7.34 -0.29 26.31
C GLY A 123 7.47 0.86 25.30
N LEU A 124 7.50 2.12 25.77
CA LEU A 124 7.78 3.29 24.91
C LEU A 124 9.14 3.16 24.18
N VAL A 125 10.11 2.54 24.84
CA VAL A 125 11.49 2.35 24.34
C VAL A 125 11.60 1.12 23.42
N GLU A 126 10.62 0.22 23.49
CA GLU A 126 10.60 -1.03 22.72
C GLU A 126 9.71 -0.93 21.46
N LEU A 127 8.92 0.16 21.34
CA LEU A 127 8.12 0.56 20.18
C LEU A 127 8.90 1.54 19.29
#